data_AF-A0A522GN06-F1
#
_entry.id   AF-A0A522GN06-F1
#
_cell.length_a   1.000
_cell.length_b   1.000
_cell.length_c   1.000
_cell.angle_alpha   90.00
_cell.angle_beta   90.00
_cell.angle_gamma   90.00
#
_symmetry.space_group_name_H-M   'P 1'
#
loop_
_entity.id
_entity.type
_entity.pdbx_description
1 polymer ?
#
loop_
_entity_poly.entity_id
_entity_poly.type
_entity_poly.pdbx_seq_one_letter_code
_entity_poly.pdbx_strand_id
1 'polypeptide(L)'
;MANLSNDEIPVAPEVTNETLRERPDYVHLSDVFKYISHYRRRGHQIGRKVGDMLEVITLAALSLDANAKARLVLEPKLVGFSGAGHKVEFGLFHLNEKGEPLTDMSKLAGFVECKKVGVEQTIDDAFKRIFRKASHIPYGTSFDIRFAPRWAKATTFQITFERADNETRILIKSKGVDRHTAVVGNNERIIFGLTIDGEAFVLGNGQSLRDVPQSIRACRILEVEDHTDEGVFCLLNACLAGPQTPEKAKQASFVALDIRKGMFGQFDKRPNEMECVSVLVMTEYSHWEPKSVNMVKASIDYNLVVDDALIIKAMEAFENKFGEEFLGSITKETFLRSDSMQALVFRLIGDGRIFHDIEDGTYKRITVTHEGRLIVA
;
A
#
# COMPACT_ATOMS: atom_id res chain seq x y z
N MET A 1 -12.70 25.97 26.92
CA MET A 1 -13.84 25.80 25.98
C MET A 1 -13.59 26.72 24.81
N ALA A 2 -13.07 26.19 23.71
CA ALA A 2 -12.93 26.88 22.44
C ALA A 2 -13.77 26.11 21.42
N ASN A 3 -14.74 26.80 20.81
CA ASN A 3 -15.67 26.27 19.84
C ASN A 3 -14.90 25.70 18.64
N LEU A 4 -15.00 24.39 18.46
CA LEU A 4 -14.71 23.74 17.19
C LEU A 4 -15.84 24.17 16.23
N SER A 5 -15.57 25.17 15.40
CA SER A 5 -16.46 25.54 14.30
C SER A 5 -16.67 24.33 13.39
N ASN A 6 -17.91 24.17 12.93
CA ASN A 6 -18.33 23.30 11.84
C ASN A 6 -17.68 23.74 10.52
N ASP A 7 -16.36 23.60 10.41
CA ASP A 7 -15.72 23.65 9.11
C ASP A 7 -16.12 22.36 8.40
N GLU A 8 -17.05 22.48 7.45
CA GLU A 8 -17.34 21.47 6.46
C GLU A 8 -16.00 21.04 5.86
N ILE A 9 -15.55 19.85 6.25
CA ILE A 9 -14.39 19.20 5.64
C ILE A 9 -14.75 19.07 4.16
N PRO A 10 -14.02 19.72 3.24
CA PRO A 10 -14.36 19.68 1.83
C PRO A 10 -14.41 18.22 1.39
N VAL A 11 -15.57 17.80 0.90
CA VAL A 11 -15.74 16.51 0.24
C VAL A 11 -14.85 16.57 -1.00
N ALA A 12 -13.79 15.76 -1.00
CA ALA A 12 -12.96 15.59 -2.19
C ALA A 12 -13.87 15.22 -3.38
N PRO A 13 -13.59 15.73 -4.59
CA PRO A 13 -14.43 15.48 -5.74
C PRO A 13 -14.65 13.97 -5.90
N GLU A 14 -15.91 13.59 -6.17
CA GLU A 14 -16.24 12.22 -6.55
C GLU A 14 -15.33 11.81 -7.70
N VAL A 15 -14.33 10.97 -7.41
CA VAL A 15 -13.60 10.24 -8.44
C VAL A 15 -14.60 9.21 -8.96
N THR A 16 -15.36 9.60 -9.98
CA THR A 16 -16.31 8.69 -10.64
C THR A 16 -15.51 7.55 -11.27
N ASN A 17 -15.54 6.38 -10.62
CA ASN A 17 -14.87 5.12 -10.98
C ASN A 17 -15.24 4.54 -12.36
N GLU A 18 -16.00 5.26 -13.20
CA GLU A 18 -16.47 4.76 -14.49
C GLU A 18 -15.34 4.61 -15.51
N THR A 19 -14.25 5.38 -15.43
CA THR A 19 -13.09 5.26 -16.33
C THR A 19 -12.10 4.15 -15.95
N LEU A 20 -12.18 3.59 -14.74
CA LEU A 20 -11.27 2.54 -14.26
C LEU A 20 -11.74 1.12 -14.64
N ARG A 21 -13.04 0.93 -14.94
CA ARG A 21 -13.65 -0.39 -15.14
C ARG A 21 -13.35 -1.03 -16.51
N GLU A 22 -12.80 -0.30 -17.49
CA GLU A 22 -12.71 -0.77 -18.88
C GLU A 22 -11.29 -1.07 -19.40
N ARG A 23 -10.24 -1.05 -18.56
CA ARG A 23 -8.86 -1.30 -19.02
C ARG A 23 -8.18 -2.45 -18.27
N PRO A 24 -8.21 -3.69 -18.81
CA PRO A 24 -7.51 -4.84 -18.24
C PRO A 24 -5.97 -4.67 -18.16
N ASP A 25 -5.43 -3.59 -18.71
CA ASP A 25 -4.01 -3.23 -18.74
C ASP A 25 -3.66 -1.97 -17.91
N TYR A 26 -4.57 -1.49 -17.05
CA TYR A 26 -4.40 -0.28 -16.22
C TYR A 26 -3.42 -0.48 -15.04
N VAL A 27 -2.17 -0.79 -15.35
CA VAL A 27 -1.09 -0.85 -14.36
C VAL A 27 -0.59 0.56 -14.11
N HIS A 28 -0.62 1.03 -12.87
CA HIS A 28 -0.10 2.33 -12.48
C HIS A 28 0.56 2.26 -11.10
N LEU A 29 1.39 3.26 -10.83
CA LEU A 29 2.01 3.53 -9.56
C LEU A 29 0.94 3.85 -8.53
N SER A 30 0.83 3.00 -7.51
CA SER A 30 -0.08 3.21 -6.37
C SER A 30 0.01 4.66 -5.86
N ASP A 31 -1.14 5.32 -5.69
CA ASP A 31 -1.19 6.69 -5.18
C ASP A 31 -0.71 6.74 -3.71
N VAL A 32 -0.91 5.65 -2.96
CA VAL A 32 -0.28 5.48 -1.65
C VAL A 32 1.24 5.55 -1.76
N PHE A 33 1.86 5.00 -2.81
CA PHE A 33 3.29 5.18 -3.00
C PHE A 33 3.67 6.64 -3.29
N LYS A 34 2.93 7.31 -4.19
CA LYS A 34 3.17 8.74 -4.47
C LYS A 34 3.15 9.54 -3.17
N TYR A 35 2.16 9.29 -2.33
CA TYR A 35 2.04 9.89 -1.01
C TYR A 35 3.24 9.55 -0.12
N ILE A 36 3.49 8.27 0.17
CA ILE A 36 4.48 7.92 1.20
C ILE A 36 5.95 8.07 0.76
N SER A 37 6.23 8.12 -0.55
CA SER A 37 7.56 8.38 -1.10
C SER A 37 8.16 9.70 -0.60
N HIS A 38 7.30 10.67 -0.25
CA HIS A 38 7.68 11.96 0.29
C HIS A 38 8.50 11.85 1.58
N TYR A 39 8.20 10.85 2.44
CA TYR A 39 8.85 10.71 3.75
C TYR A 39 10.27 10.14 3.70
N ARG A 40 10.79 9.75 2.52
CA ARG A 40 12.17 9.26 2.32
C ARG A 40 12.62 8.15 3.29
N ARG A 41 11.68 7.33 3.77
CA ARG A 41 11.99 6.17 4.61
C ARG A 41 12.21 4.94 3.73
N ARG A 42 12.96 3.95 4.23
CA ARG A 42 13.15 2.67 3.53
C ARG A 42 11.78 2.04 3.25
N GLY A 43 11.62 1.46 2.06
CA GLY A 43 10.34 0.91 1.59
C GLY A 43 9.64 -0.02 2.59
N HIS A 44 10.38 -0.89 3.28
CA HIS A 44 9.81 -1.79 4.29
C HIS A 44 9.30 -1.05 5.55
N GLN A 45 9.95 0.05 5.95
CA GLN A 45 9.56 0.80 7.16
C GLN A 45 8.26 1.55 6.91
N ILE A 46 8.15 2.23 5.78
CA ILE A 46 6.96 3.02 5.44
C ILE A 46 5.82 2.13 4.94
N GLY A 47 6.13 1.06 4.21
CA GLY A 47 5.16 0.05 3.81
C GLY A 47 4.51 -0.66 5.00
N ARG A 48 5.28 -0.90 6.07
CA ARG A 48 4.71 -1.39 7.34
C ARG A 48 3.71 -0.42 7.93
N LYS A 49 3.98 0.89 7.91
CA LYS A 49 3.05 1.90 8.42
C LYS A 49 1.77 2.03 7.60
N VAL A 50 1.83 1.78 6.30
CA VAL A 50 0.59 1.64 5.52
C VAL A 50 -0.18 0.37 5.90
N GLY A 51 0.53 -0.74 6.16
CA GLY A 51 -0.10 -1.95 6.69
C GLY A 51 -0.78 -1.72 8.05
N ASP A 52 -0.08 -1.06 8.97
CA ASP A 52 -0.64 -0.67 10.27
C ASP A 52 -1.90 0.20 10.07
N MET A 53 -1.91 1.11 9.08
CA MET A 53 -3.09 1.94 8.76
C MET A 53 -4.26 1.09 8.22
N LEU A 54 -3.98 0.17 7.30
CA LEU A 54 -4.98 -0.77 6.77
C LEU A 54 -5.62 -1.60 7.88
N GLU A 55 -4.81 -2.07 8.84
CA GLU A 55 -5.29 -2.78 10.01
C GLU A 55 -6.15 -1.88 10.91
N VAL A 56 -5.75 -0.64 11.17
CA VAL A 56 -6.51 0.30 12.00
C VAL A 56 -7.89 0.60 11.41
N ILE A 57 -7.98 0.90 10.11
CA ILE A 57 -9.27 1.19 9.47
C ILE A 57 -10.15 -0.07 9.38
N THR A 58 -9.54 -1.26 9.19
CA THR A 58 -10.27 -2.53 9.20
C THR A 58 -10.82 -2.85 10.58
N LEU A 59 -10.00 -2.65 11.63
CA LEU A 59 -10.42 -2.77 13.02
C LEU A 59 -11.58 -1.82 13.34
N ALA A 60 -11.51 -0.57 12.86
CA ALA A 60 -12.57 0.40 13.05
C ALA A 60 -13.86 -0.03 12.34
N ALA A 61 -13.78 -0.52 11.10
CA ALA A 61 -14.95 -1.01 10.37
C ALA A 61 -15.61 -2.21 11.06
N LEU A 62 -14.82 -3.16 11.58
CA LEU A 62 -15.33 -4.25 12.42
C LEU A 62 -15.96 -3.73 13.71
N SER A 63 -15.39 -2.69 14.31
CA SER A 63 -15.87 -2.10 15.57
C SER A 63 -17.19 -1.33 15.45
N LEU A 64 -17.60 -0.96 14.24
CA LEU A 64 -18.91 -0.35 13.98
C LEU A 64 -20.07 -1.34 14.16
N ASP A 65 -19.81 -2.64 14.00
CA ASP A 65 -20.81 -3.68 14.26
C ASP A 65 -20.64 -4.21 15.69
N ALA A 66 -21.68 -4.06 16.52
CA ALA A 66 -21.62 -4.45 17.93
C ALA A 66 -21.37 -5.96 18.10
N ASN A 67 -21.93 -6.78 17.21
CA ASN A 67 -21.75 -8.23 17.24
C ASN A 67 -20.32 -8.63 16.88
N ALA A 68 -19.74 -8.02 15.84
CA ALA A 68 -18.35 -8.23 15.45
C ALA A 68 -17.41 -7.76 16.56
N LYS A 69 -17.62 -6.55 17.10
CA LYS A 69 -16.82 -5.99 18.20
C LYS A 69 -16.78 -6.90 19.42
N ALA A 70 -17.92 -7.45 19.82
CA ALA A 70 -18.01 -8.35 20.98
C ALA A 70 -17.24 -9.68 20.77
N ARG A 71 -17.12 -10.13 19.52
CA ARG A 71 -16.52 -11.43 19.13
C ARG A 71 -15.06 -11.32 18.70
N LEU A 72 -14.57 -10.09 18.59
CA LEU A 72 -13.28 -9.79 18.02
C LEU A 72 -12.15 -10.10 18.99
N VAL A 73 -11.21 -10.90 18.51
CA VAL A 73 -9.92 -11.15 19.14
C VAL A 73 -8.84 -10.59 18.22
N LEU A 74 -7.99 -9.71 18.76
CA LEU A 74 -6.89 -9.13 18.02
C LEU A 74 -5.70 -10.09 18.01
N GLU A 75 -5.11 -10.26 16.83
CA GLU A 75 -3.88 -11.01 16.67
C GLU A 75 -3.88 -12.46 17.21
N PRO A 76 -4.99 -13.24 17.11
CA PRO A 76 -5.03 -14.58 17.65
C PRO A 76 -4.10 -15.52 16.87
N LYS A 77 -3.62 -16.55 17.57
CA LYS A 77 -2.85 -17.64 16.97
C LYS A 77 -3.80 -18.78 16.61
N LEU A 78 -4.11 -18.93 15.33
CA LEU A 78 -4.97 -19.99 14.80
C LEU A 78 -4.11 -21.20 14.42
N VAL A 79 -4.48 -22.40 14.87
CA VAL A 79 -3.74 -23.64 14.58
C VAL A 79 -4.59 -24.51 13.65
N GLY A 80 -4.08 -24.74 12.44
CA GLY A 80 -4.73 -25.54 11.41
C GLY A 80 -4.25 -26.99 11.37
N PHE A 81 -4.48 -27.65 10.23
CA PHE A 81 -4.11 -29.05 9.99
C PHE A 81 -2.61 -29.33 10.16
N SER A 82 -1.76 -28.41 9.70
CA SER A 82 -0.31 -28.55 9.73
C SER A 82 0.28 -28.51 11.14
N GLY A 83 -0.50 -28.09 12.15
CA GLY A 83 -0.02 -27.81 13.50
C GLY A 83 0.77 -26.50 13.61
N ALA A 84 0.99 -25.77 12.51
CA ALA A 84 1.54 -24.43 12.55
C ALA A 84 0.52 -23.46 13.15
N GLY A 85 0.98 -22.59 14.06
CA GLY A 85 0.14 -21.54 14.60
C GLY A 85 0.33 -20.23 13.84
N HIS A 86 -0.70 -19.85 13.09
CA HIS A 86 -0.76 -18.67 12.26
C HIS A 86 -1.26 -17.49 13.08
N LYS A 87 -0.46 -16.44 13.19
CA LYS A 87 -0.90 -15.17 13.77
C LYS A 87 -1.67 -14.41 12.69
N VAL A 88 -2.99 -14.33 12.85
CA VAL A 88 -3.87 -13.58 11.93
C VAL A 88 -4.24 -12.24 12.55
N GLU A 89 -4.64 -11.27 11.75
CA GLU A 89 -4.83 -9.90 12.25
C GLU A 89 -6.06 -9.77 13.14
N PHE A 90 -7.16 -10.43 12.75
CA PHE A 90 -8.42 -10.44 13.50
C PHE A 90 -9.08 -11.82 13.43
N GLY A 91 -9.48 -12.38 14.57
CA GLY A 91 -10.35 -13.56 14.63
C GLY A 91 -11.71 -13.21 15.24
N LEU A 92 -12.79 -13.74 14.68
CA LEU A 92 -14.15 -13.60 15.20
C LEU A 92 -14.60 -14.95 15.74
N PHE A 93 -14.90 -15.01 17.04
CA PHE A 93 -15.27 -16.24 17.73
C PHE A 93 -16.68 -16.18 18.30
N HIS A 94 -17.33 -17.34 18.46
CA HIS A 94 -18.59 -17.43 19.20
C HIS A 94 -18.39 -17.03 20.66
N LEU A 95 -19.42 -16.44 21.26
CA LEU A 95 -19.39 -15.99 22.65
C LEU A 95 -19.77 -17.11 23.62
N ASN A 96 -19.24 -17.05 24.84
CA ASN A 96 -19.70 -17.85 25.97
C ASN A 96 -20.96 -17.22 26.61
N GLU A 97 -21.48 -17.85 27.67
CA GLU A 97 -22.65 -17.35 28.42
C GLU A 97 -22.43 -15.98 29.08
N LYS A 98 -21.17 -15.56 29.26
CA LYS A 98 -20.79 -14.25 29.82
C LYS A 98 -20.60 -13.18 28.74
N GLY A 99 -20.79 -13.53 27.45
CA GLY A 99 -20.57 -12.62 26.34
C GLY A 99 -19.11 -12.43 25.94
N GLU A 100 -18.21 -13.34 26.33
CA GLU A 100 -16.78 -13.29 26.01
C GLU A 100 -16.43 -14.25 24.85
N PRO A 101 -15.49 -13.89 23.96
CA PRO A 101 -15.06 -14.77 22.87
C PRO A 101 -14.48 -16.11 23.36
N LEU A 102 -14.99 -17.23 22.84
CA LEU A 102 -14.43 -18.56 23.03
C LEU A 102 -13.30 -18.80 22.02
N THR A 103 -12.04 -18.71 22.43
CA THR A 103 -10.89 -18.73 21.52
C THR A 103 -10.49 -20.12 20.99
N ASP A 104 -11.31 -21.15 21.24
CA ASP A 104 -11.09 -22.48 20.67
C ASP A 104 -11.33 -22.48 19.16
N MET A 105 -10.52 -23.24 18.40
CA MET A 105 -10.67 -23.32 16.93
C MET A 105 -12.06 -23.78 16.48
N SER A 106 -12.74 -24.62 17.26
CA SER A 106 -14.12 -25.07 16.97
C SER A 106 -15.17 -23.96 17.12
N LYS A 107 -14.78 -22.81 17.68
CA LYS A 107 -15.62 -21.64 17.92
C LYS A 107 -15.25 -20.46 17.01
N LEU A 108 -14.28 -20.63 16.12
CA LEU A 108 -13.93 -19.64 15.11
C LEU A 108 -15.04 -19.56 14.06
N ALA A 109 -15.67 -18.38 13.94
CA ALA A 109 -16.67 -18.09 12.92
C ALA A 109 -16.06 -17.48 11.65
N GLY A 110 -14.86 -16.91 11.77
CA GLY A 110 -14.13 -16.37 10.64
C GLY A 110 -12.91 -15.59 11.10
N PHE A 111 -12.05 -15.23 10.15
CA PHE A 111 -10.86 -14.44 10.42
C PHE A 111 -10.57 -13.50 9.26
N VAL A 112 -9.92 -12.38 9.59
CA VAL A 112 -9.53 -11.34 8.65
C VAL A 112 -8.02 -11.19 8.69
N GLU A 113 -7.39 -11.34 7.53
CA GLU A 113 -5.97 -11.09 7.29
C GLU A 113 -5.84 -9.74 6.58
N CYS A 114 -5.06 -8.81 7.14
CA CYS A 114 -4.72 -7.57 6.43
C CYS A 114 -3.34 -7.73 5.81
N LYS A 115 -3.27 -7.76 4.48
CA LYS A 115 -1.98 -7.81 3.80
C LYS A 115 -1.81 -6.55 2.97
N LYS A 116 -1.03 -5.62 3.53
CA LYS A 116 -0.39 -4.58 2.74
C LYS A 116 0.98 -5.08 2.28
N VAL A 117 1.24 -4.89 0.99
CA VAL A 117 2.55 -5.17 0.45
C VAL A 117 3.29 -3.87 0.25
N GLY A 118 4.57 -3.93 0.62
CA GLY A 118 5.39 -2.77 0.85
C GLY A 118 5.58 -2.00 -0.45
N VAL A 119 5.80 -0.71 -0.29
CA VAL A 119 6.37 0.10 -1.35
C VAL A 119 7.78 -0.41 -1.66
N GLU A 120 8.00 -0.94 -2.86
CA GLU A 120 9.29 -1.45 -3.33
C GLU A 120 9.82 -0.54 -4.41
N GLN A 121 11.01 -0.06 -4.09
CA GLN A 121 11.98 0.42 -5.04
C GLN A 121 13.01 -0.69 -5.16
N THR A 122 13.34 -1.08 -6.38
CA THR A 122 14.40 -2.04 -6.63
C THR A 122 15.56 -1.32 -7.31
N ILE A 123 16.79 -1.66 -6.96
CA ILE A 123 17.96 -1.13 -7.65
C ILE A 123 17.85 -1.50 -9.13
N ASP A 124 18.04 -0.52 -10.01
CA ASP A 124 18.04 -0.75 -11.46
C ASP A 124 19.28 -1.57 -11.85
N ASP A 125 19.05 -2.83 -12.24
CA ASP A 125 20.11 -3.76 -12.59
C ASP A 125 20.97 -3.32 -13.79
N ALA A 126 20.37 -2.58 -14.74
CA ALA A 126 21.11 -2.07 -15.88
C ALA A 126 22.09 -0.97 -15.44
N PHE A 127 21.63 -0.07 -14.56
CA PHE A 127 22.48 0.95 -13.95
C PHE A 127 23.60 0.31 -13.10
N LYS A 128 23.26 -0.65 -12.25
CA LYS A 128 24.22 -1.41 -11.43
C LYS A 128 25.26 -2.14 -12.28
N ARG A 129 24.88 -2.65 -13.46
CA ARG A 129 25.81 -3.30 -14.39
C ARG A 129 26.77 -2.30 -15.06
N ILE A 130 26.29 -1.11 -15.39
CA ILE A 130 27.10 -0.05 -16.03
C ILE A 130 28.13 0.50 -15.04
N PHE A 131 27.70 0.82 -13.82
CA PHE A 131 28.56 1.50 -12.83
C PHE A 131 29.21 0.54 -11.80
N ARG A 132 28.91 -0.77 -11.82
CA ARG A 132 29.46 -1.79 -10.89
C ARG A 132 29.21 -1.44 -9.40
N LYS A 133 29.86 -2.17 -8.48
CA LYS A 133 29.69 -2.07 -7.01
C LYS A 133 30.00 -0.69 -6.41
N ALA A 134 30.60 0.20 -7.18
CA ALA A 134 30.79 1.59 -6.79
C ALA A 134 29.91 2.41 -7.71
N SER A 135 28.76 2.83 -7.19
CA SER A 135 27.82 3.83 -7.70
C SER A 135 28.45 5.17 -8.16
N HIS A 136 29.75 5.24 -8.42
CA HIS A 136 30.53 6.41 -8.74
C HIS A 136 30.42 6.74 -10.24
N ILE A 137 29.93 7.94 -10.52
CA ILE A 137 29.81 8.51 -11.86
C ILE A 137 30.81 9.65 -11.96
N PRO A 138 31.86 9.53 -12.80
CA PRO A 138 32.83 10.60 -12.98
C PRO A 138 32.19 11.85 -13.59
N TYR A 139 32.65 13.04 -13.19
CA TYR A 139 32.18 14.29 -13.79
C TYR A 139 32.40 14.30 -15.31
N GLY A 140 31.48 14.92 -16.05
CA GLY A 140 31.46 14.96 -17.51
C GLY A 140 31.02 13.65 -18.17
N THR A 141 30.83 12.56 -17.42
CA THR A 141 30.28 11.31 -17.95
C THR A 141 28.77 11.41 -18.07
N SER A 142 28.25 11.23 -19.29
CA SER A 142 26.81 11.13 -19.52
C SER A 142 26.31 9.69 -19.43
N PHE A 143 25.10 9.52 -18.89
CA PHE A 143 24.39 8.24 -18.90
C PHE A 143 22.89 8.43 -19.12
N ASP A 144 22.21 7.36 -19.49
CA ASP A 144 20.80 7.42 -19.85
C ASP A 144 19.92 6.74 -18.81
N ILE A 145 18.82 7.42 -18.48
CA ILE A 145 17.64 6.80 -17.88
C ILE A 145 16.59 6.65 -18.98
N ARG A 146 16.29 5.40 -19.35
CA ARG A 146 15.41 5.07 -20.49
C ARG A 146 14.09 4.48 -20.02
N PHE A 147 13.00 5.02 -20.56
CA PHE A 147 11.65 4.47 -20.49
C PHE A 147 11.24 4.03 -21.90
N ALA A 148 11.10 2.72 -22.11
CA ALA A 148 10.62 2.16 -23.37
C ALA A 148 9.38 1.26 -23.16
N PRO A 149 8.28 1.81 -22.61
CA PRO A 149 7.06 1.05 -22.41
C PRO A 149 6.40 0.69 -23.76
N ARG A 150 5.61 -0.39 -23.77
CA ARG A 150 4.78 -0.74 -24.94
C ARG A 150 3.62 0.22 -25.19
N TRP A 151 3.18 0.93 -24.15
CA TRP A 151 1.97 1.73 -24.13
C TRP A 151 2.19 3.23 -24.40
N ALA A 152 3.44 3.69 -24.48
CA ALA A 152 3.77 5.10 -24.75
C ALA A 152 5.03 5.23 -25.59
N LYS A 153 5.28 6.43 -26.10
CA LYS A 153 6.50 6.73 -26.86
C LYS A 153 7.73 6.57 -25.96
N ALA A 154 8.74 5.87 -26.47
CA ALA A 154 10.01 5.74 -25.79
C ALA A 154 10.61 7.11 -25.47
N THR A 155 11.04 7.27 -24.22
CA THR A 155 11.60 8.50 -23.68
C THR A 155 12.92 8.21 -22.99
N THR A 156 13.93 9.02 -23.32
CA THR A 156 15.25 8.96 -22.71
C THR A 156 15.55 10.29 -22.05
N PHE A 157 16.05 10.22 -20.82
CA PHE A 157 16.71 11.30 -20.13
C PHE A 157 18.20 11.02 -20.16
N GLN A 158 18.97 11.97 -20.67
CA GLN A 158 20.43 11.95 -20.62
C GLN A 158 20.87 12.82 -19.45
N ILE A 159 21.68 12.25 -18.57
CA ILE A 159 22.11 12.86 -17.31
C ILE A 159 23.61 13.03 -17.37
N THR A 160 24.09 14.20 -16.98
CA THR A 160 25.51 14.49 -16.78
C THR A 160 25.68 15.20 -15.44
N PHE A 161 26.68 14.78 -14.68
CA PHE A 161 27.16 15.55 -13.53
C PHE A 161 28.36 16.38 -13.93
N GLU A 162 28.36 17.65 -13.56
CA GLU A 162 29.46 18.59 -13.79
C GLU A 162 29.88 19.22 -12.47
N ARG A 163 31.16 19.56 -12.33
CA ARG A 163 31.65 20.31 -11.19
C ARG A 163 32.09 21.69 -11.67
N ALA A 164 31.50 22.73 -11.06
CA ALA A 164 31.83 24.12 -11.33
C ALA A 164 31.83 24.88 -10.00
N ASP A 165 32.86 25.71 -9.75
CA ASP A 165 32.94 26.54 -8.55
C ASP A 165 32.79 25.78 -7.22
N ASN A 166 33.33 24.55 -7.14
CA ASN A 166 33.16 23.61 -6.02
C ASN A 166 31.72 23.12 -5.77
N GLU A 167 30.80 23.39 -6.68
CA GLU A 167 29.45 22.85 -6.66
C GLU A 167 29.31 21.71 -7.66
N THR A 168 28.61 20.66 -7.26
CA THR A 168 28.14 19.63 -8.18
C THR A 168 26.82 20.08 -8.80
N ARG A 169 26.76 20.09 -10.13
CA ARG A 169 25.55 20.37 -10.90
C ARG A 169 25.13 19.13 -11.65
N ILE A 170 23.83 18.92 -11.72
CA ILE A 170 23.23 17.92 -12.60
C ILE A 170 22.59 18.60 -13.81
N LEU A 171 22.86 18.08 -14.99
CA LEU A 171 22.26 18.50 -16.25
C LEU A 171 21.44 17.33 -16.81
N ILE A 172 20.15 17.58 -17.04
CA ILE A 172 19.22 16.58 -17.54
C ILE A 172 18.65 17.07 -18.86
N LYS A 173 18.92 16.32 -19.93
CA LYS A 173 18.40 16.58 -21.27
C LYS A 173 17.42 15.49 -21.69
N SER A 174 16.40 15.85 -22.46
CA SER A 174 15.56 14.89 -23.16
C SER A 174 15.36 15.35 -24.60
N LYS A 175 15.74 14.49 -25.56
CA LYS A 175 15.77 14.80 -27.00
C LYS A 175 16.61 16.05 -27.32
N GLY A 176 17.73 16.22 -26.62
CA GLY A 176 18.63 17.38 -26.79
C GLY A 176 18.15 18.68 -26.15
N VAL A 177 16.94 18.71 -25.57
CA VAL A 177 16.39 19.88 -24.87
C VAL A 177 16.69 19.79 -23.39
N ASP A 178 17.18 20.88 -22.79
CA ASP A 178 17.37 20.98 -21.34
C ASP A 178 16.03 20.85 -20.62
N ARG A 179 15.95 19.88 -19.70
CA ARG A 179 14.75 19.60 -18.90
C ARG A 179 14.92 20.03 -17.46
N HIS A 180 16.13 19.93 -16.94
CA HIS A 180 16.42 20.28 -15.56
C HIS A 180 17.91 20.53 -15.40
N THR A 181 18.24 21.61 -14.70
CA THR A 181 19.60 21.93 -14.27
C THR A 181 19.52 22.43 -12.84
N ALA A 182 20.27 21.80 -11.96
CA ALA A 182 20.28 22.17 -10.54
C ALA A 182 21.65 21.88 -9.92
N VAL A 183 22.00 22.67 -8.90
CA VAL A 183 23.01 22.27 -7.94
C VAL A 183 22.45 21.12 -7.13
N VAL A 184 23.25 20.07 -6.95
CA VAL A 184 22.85 18.89 -6.19
C VAL A 184 23.80 18.62 -5.04
N GLY A 185 23.20 18.39 -3.87
CA GLY A 185 23.89 18.09 -2.62
C GLY A 185 23.92 16.61 -2.28
N ASN A 186 24.39 16.31 -1.07
CA ASN A 186 24.35 14.96 -0.51
C ASN A 186 22.94 14.57 -0.06
N ASN A 187 22.62 13.28 -0.21
CA ASN A 187 21.32 12.70 0.13
C ASN A 187 20.14 13.38 -0.60
N GLU A 188 20.39 13.85 -1.81
CA GLU A 188 19.37 14.42 -2.67
C GLU A 188 18.80 13.37 -3.61
N ARG A 189 17.56 13.61 -4.07
CA ARG A 189 16.90 12.72 -5.03
C ARG A 189 16.41 13.50 -6.24
N ILE A 190 16.39 12.82 -7.37
CA ILE A 190 15.78 13.31 -8.59
C ILE A 190 14.89 12.23 -9.14
N ILE A 191 13.66 12.59 -9.46
CA ILE A 191 12.62 11.65 -9.85
C ILE A 191 12.32 11.83 -11.33
N PHE A 192 12.27 10.72 -12.04
CA PHE A 192 11.96 10.65 -13.46
C PHE A 192 10.74 9.77 -13.62
N GLY A 193 9.79 10.15 -14.46
CA GLY A 193 8.64 9.29 -14.70
C GLY A 193 7.87 9.58 -15.97
N LEU A 194 6.91 8.69 -16.22
CA LEU A 194 5.89 8.80 -17.24
C LEU A 194 4.51 8.74 -16.57
N THR A 195 3.64 9.70 -16.87
CA THR A 195 2.22 9.63 -16.54
C THR A 195 1.55 8.50 -17.32
N ILE A 196 0.31 8.16 -16.98
CA ILE A 196 -0.45 7.14 -17.70
C ILE A 196 -0.69 7.48 -19.18
N ASP A 197 -0.70 8.77 -19.51
CA ASP A 197 -0.82 9.28 -20.89
C ASP A 197 0.53 9.29 -21.62
N GLY A 198 1.61 8.89 -20.95
CA GLY A 198 2.95 8.82 -21.52
C GLY A 198 3.70 10.14 -21.48
N GLU A 199 3.21 11.12 -20.73
CA GLU A 199 3.88 12.40 -20.55
C GLU A 199 5.06 12.24 -19.60
N ALA A 200 6.23 12.71 -20.03
CA ALA A 200 7.45 12.57 -19.28
C ALA A 200 7.69 13.77 -18.36
N PHE A 201 8.10 13.50 -17.12
CA PHE A 201 8.39 14.52 -16.12
C PHE A 201 9.71 14.26 -15.39
N VAL A 202 10.27 15.32 -14.83
CA VAL A 202 11.43 15.32 -13.94
C VAL A 202 11.10 16.17 -12.73
N LEU A 203 11.33 15.65 -11.52
CA LEU A 203 11.16 16.37 -10.26
C LEU A 203 12.51 16.45 -9.54
N GLY A 204 12.87 17.65 -9.09
CA GLY A 204 14.07 17.88 -8.29
C GLY A 204 13.88 17.49 -6.82
N ASN A 205 14.92 17.73 -6.01
CA ASN A 205 14.97 17.30 -4.61
C ASN A 205 13.82 17.86 -3.75
N GLY A 206 13.45 19.13 -3.96
CA GLY A 206 12.36 19.79 -3.22
C GLY A 206 10.94 19.41 -3.64
N GLN A 207 10.79 18.58 -4.67
CA GLN A 207 9.51 18.21 -5.26
C GLN A 207 9.07 16.80 -4.86
N SER A 208 7.78 16.53 -5.00
CA SER A 208 7.12 15.31 -4.56
C SER A 208 6.35 14.64 -5.69
N LEU A 209 6.29 13.30 -5.67
CA LEU A 209 5.38 12.55 -6.53
C LEU A 209 3.91 12.93 -6.30
N ARG A 210 3.58 13.49 -5.13
CA ARG A 210 2.27 14.05 -4.80
C ARG A 210 1.90 15.24 -5.69
N ASP A 211 2.89 15.96 -6.21
CA ASP A 211 2.69 17.18 -7.00
C ASP A 211 2.32 16.85 -8.46
N VAL A 212 2.36 15.56 -8.84
CA VAL A 212 1.94 15.08 -10.16
C VAL A 212 0.46 14.69 -10.09
N PRO A 213 -0.45 15.47 -10.70
CA PRO A 213 -1.89 15.25 -10.57
C PRO A 213 -2.33 13.97 -11.29
N GLN A 214 -1.71 13.63 -12.42
CA GLN A 214 -2.02 12.39 -13.14
C GLN A 214 -1.48 11.14 -12.41
N SER A 215 -2.11 10.00 -12.66
CA SER A 215 -1.54 8.69 -12.30
C SER A 215 -0.22 8.48 -13.04
N ILE A 216 0.78 7.93 -12.34
CA ILE A 216 2.11 7.67 -12.87
C ILE A 216 2.17 6.20 -13.24
N ARG A 217 2.72 5.82 -14.40
CA ARG A 217 2.81 4.41 -14.82
C ARG A 217 4.22 3.86 -14.83
N ALA A 218 5.22 4.72 -14.94
CA ALA A 218 6.62 4.33 -14.78
C ALA A 218 7.37 5.42 -14.03
N CYS A 219 8.20 5.03 -13.07
CA CYS A 219 8.96 5.97 -12.26
C CYS A 219 10.34 5.39 -11.90
N ARG A 220 11.35 6.25 -11.86
CA ARG A 220 12.69 5.94 -11.39
C ARG A 220 13.19 7.09 -10.51
N ILE A 221 13.91 6.76 -9.46
CA ILE A 221 14.47 7.74 -8.51
C ILE A 221 15.98 7.58 -8.53
N LEU A 222 16.68 8.63 -8.92
CA LEU A 222 18.13 8.74 -8.80
C LEU A 222 18.44 9.37 -7.45
N GLU A 223 19.06 8.60 -6.55
CA GLU A 223 19.53 9.06 -5.24
C GLU A 223 21.01 9.42 -5.36
N VAL A 224 21.35 10.67 -5.02
CA VAL A 224 22.72 11.16 -4.89
C VAL A 224 23.13 10.96 -3.43
N GLU A 225 24.00 9.97 -3.19
CA GLU A 225 24.41 9.58 -1.85
C GLU A 225 25.52 10.49 -1.34
N ASP A 226 26.57 10.69 -2.14
CA ASP A 226 27.75 11.47 -1.78
C ASP A 226 28.48 12.02 -3.01
N HIS A 227 29.46 12.90 -2.81
CA HIS A 227 30.32 13.45 -3.86
C HIS A 227 31.81 13.35 -3.52
N THR A 228 32.64 13.27 -4.55
CA THR A 228 34.11 13.34 -4.45
C THR A 228 34.65 14.40 -5.40
N ASP A 229 35.98 14.55 -5.42
CA ASP A 229 36.69 15.38 -6.39
C ASP A 229 36.59 14.88 -7.83
N GLU A 230 36.30 13.59 -8.01
CA GLU A 230 36.32 12.95 -9.32
C GLU A 230 34.91 12.67 -9.86
N GLY A 231 33.89 12.66 -8.99
CA GLY A 231 32.52 12.33 -9.41
C GLY A 231 31.52 12.25 -8.28
N VAL A 232 30.42 11.56 -8.54
CA VAL A 232 29.25 11.48 -7.65
C VAL A 232 28.87 10.04 -7.40
N PHE A 233 28.57 9.68 -6.15
CA PHE A 233 27.99 8.39 -5.80
C PHE A 233 26.47 8.46 -5.90
N CYS A 234 25.89 7.64 -6.80
CA CYS A 234 24.47 7.64 -7.09
C CYS A 234 23.87 6.23 -7.17
N LEU A 235 22.66 6.07 -6.68
CA LEU A 235 21.88 4.84 -6.82
C LEU A 235 20.62 5.11 -7.64
N LEU A 236 20.38 4.31 -8.68
CA LEU A 236 19.15 4.40 -9.46
C LEU A 236 18.17 3.33 -8.98
N ASN A 237 17.03 3.78 -8.47
CA ASN A 237 15.91 2.97 -8.04
C ASN A 237 14.83 2.94 -9.14
N ALA A 238 14.41 1.74 -9.55
CA ALA A 238 13.19 1.54 -10.30
C ALA A 238 11.99 1.47 -9.34
N CYS A 239 11.02 2.36 -9.52
CA CYS A 239 9.76 2.31 -8.78
C CYS A 239 8.80 1.39 -9.52
N LEU A 240 8.34 0.35 -8.84
CA LEU A 240 7.40 -0.60 -9.41
C LEU A 240 5.98 -0.02 -9.28
N ALA A 241 5.21 -0.09 -10.37
CA ALA A 241 3.84 0.43 -10.44
C ALA A 241 2.96 -0.13 -9.29
N GLY A 242 3.06 -1.42 -9.06
CA GLY A 242 2.68 -2.01 -7.81
C GLY A 242 3.86 -2.82 -7.31
N PRO A 243 4.47 -2.45 -6.19
CA PRO A 243 5.45 -3.30 -5.54
C PRO A 243 4.79 -4.38 -4.69
N GLN A 244 3.56 -4.76 -5.02
CA GLN A 244 2.91 -5.88 -4.37
C GLN A 244 3.25 -7.15 -5.11
N THR A 245 4.32 -7.78 -4.65
CA THR A 245 4.55 -9.21 -4.86
C THR A 245 3.30 -9.93 -4.30
N PRO A 246 2.53 -10.66 -5.13
CA PRO A 246 1.34 -11.39 -4.68
C PRO A 246 1.62 -12.41 -3.57
N GLU A 247 2.89 -12.64 -3.25
CA GLU A 247 3.40 -13.59 -2.27
C GLU A 247 2.84 -13.35 -0.86
N LYS A 248 2.72 -12.10 -0.37
CA LYS A 248 2.12 -11.86 0.96
C LYS A 248 0.63 -12.20 1.02
N ALA A 249 -0.10 -11.96 -0.07
CA ALA A 249 -1.51 -12.37 -0.15
C ALA A 249 -1.66 -13.88 -0.29
N LYS A 250 -0.77 -14.53 -1.04
CA LYS A 250 -0.67 -15.99 -1.11
C LYS A 250 -0.36 -16.61 0.27
N GLN A 251 0.36 -15.92 1.15
CA GLN A 251 0.55 -16.38 2.54
C GLN A 251 -0.78 -16.47 3.29
N ALA A 252 -1.68 -15.49 3.15
CA ALA A 252 -3.03 -15.57 3.71
C ALA A 252 -3.84 -16.74 3.11
N SER A 253 -3.60 -17.08 1.84
CA SER A 253 -4.20 -18.27 1.22
C SER A 253 -3.73 -19.56 1.90
N PHE A 254 -2.45 -19.69 2.25
CA PHE A 254 -1.96 -20.86 3.00
C PHE A 254 -2.59 -20.97 4.39
N VAL A 255 -2.79 -19.84 5.08
CA VAL A 255 -3.51 -19.82 6.37
C VAL A 255 -4.93 -20.34 6.17
N ALA A 256 -5.68 -19.79 5.20
CA ALA A 256 -7.05 -20.22 4.93
C ALA A 256 -7.15 -21.70 4.58
N LEU A 257 -6.26 -22.22 3.73
CA LEU A 257 -6.20 -23.63 3.37
C LEU A 257 -5.91 -24.50 4.60
N ASP A 258 -4.97 -24.11 5.45
CA ASP A 258 -4.58 -24.89 6.63
C ASP A 258 -5.68 -24.93 7.69
N ILE A 259 -6.33 -23.78 7.96
CA ILE A 259 -7.48 -23.70 8.86
C ILE A 259 -8.65 -24.53 8.31
N ARG A 260 -8.99 -24.37 7.02
CA ARG A 260 -10.08 -25.12 6.38
C ARG A 260 -9.85 -26.62 6.45
N LYS A 261 -8.63 -27.08 6.17
CA LYS A 261 -8.27 -28.50 6.29
C LYS A 261 -8.39 -29.00 7.73
N GLY A 262 -8.00 -28.19 8.71
CA GLY A 262 -8.10 -28.52 10.12
C GLY A 262 -9.54 -28.62 10.61
N MET A 263 -10.42 -27.73 10.14
CA MET A 263 -11.82 -27.67 10.59
C MET A 263 -12.73 -28.65 9.84
N PHE A 264 -12.55 -28.81 8.53
CA PHE A 264 -13.49 -29.53 7.67
C PHE A 264 -12.89 -30.75 6.97
N GLY A 265 -11.61 -31.03 7.19
CA GLY A 265 -10.94 -32.18 6.57
C GLY A 265 -10.63 -32.01 5.08
N GLN A 266 -10.83 -30.83 4.50
CA GLN A 266 -10.57 -30.54 3.09
C GLN A 266 -9.99 -29.13 2.85
N PHE A 267 -9.33 -28.94 1.71
CA PHE A 267 -8.73 -27.66 1.32
C PHE A 267 -9.66 -26.78 0.48
N ASP A 268 -10.58 -27.39 -0.25
CA ASP A 268 -11.41 -26.71 -1.25
C ASP A 268 -12.45 -25.81 -0.58
N LYS A 269 -12.61 -24.60 -1.13
CA LYS A 269 -13.73 -23.71 -0.78
C LYS A 269 -15.07 -24.40 -1.06
N ARG A 270 -16.01 -24.28 -0.13
CA ARG A 270 -17.39 -24.74 -0.34
C ARG A 270 -18.27 -23.58 -0.81
N PRO A 271 -19.22 -23.81 -1.73
CA PRO A 271 -20.23 -22.81 -2.05
C PRO A 271 -21.01 -22.43 -0.79
N ASN A 272 -21.17 -21.13 -0.54
CA ASN A 272 -21.90 -20.59 0.61
C ASN A 272 -21.37 -21.08 1.98
N GLU A 273 -20.04 -21.18 2.13
CA GLU A 273 -19.40 -21.48 3.42
C GLU A 273 -19.70 -20.36 4.43
N MET A 274 -20.31 -20.72 5.56
CA MET A 274 -20.75 -19.77 6.61
C MET A 274 -20.21 -20.14 8.00
N GLU A 275 -19.64 -21.34 8.14
CA GLU A 275 -19.17 -21.86 9.43
C GLU A 275 -17.83 -21.25 9.84
N CYS A 276 -16.92 -21.04 8.89
CA CYS A 276 -15.67 -20.31 9.10
C CYS A 276 -15.31 -19.55 7.83
N VAL A 277 -15.53 -18.23 7.84
CA VAL A 277 -15.27 -17.38 6.68
C VAL A 277 -13.88 -16.75 6.76
N SER A 278 -13.07 -16.96 5.72
CA SER A 278 -11.76 -16.34 5.54
C SER A 278 -11.86 -15.07 4.71
N VAL A 279 -11.34 -13.96 5.25
CA VAL A 279 -11.35 -12.66 4.57
C VAL A 279 -9.94 -12.15 4.43
N LEU A 280 -9.55 -11.76 3.22
CA LEU A 280 -8.31 -11.04 2.97
C LEU A 280 -8.64 -9.59 2.65
N VAL A 281 -8.11 -8.67 3.44
CA VAL A 281 -8.14 -7.24 3.17
C VAL A 281 -6.78 -6.80 2.65
N MET A 282 -6.76 -6.16 1.48
CA MET A 282 -5.56 -5.67 0.83
C MET A 282 -5.78 -4.23 0.33
N THR A 283 -4.77 -3.71 -0.37
CA THR A 283 -4.85 -2.46 -1.13
C THR A 283 -4.61 -2.75 -2.60
N GLU A 284 -4.37 -1.72 -3.41
CA GLU A 284 -4.03 -1.75 -4.83
C GLU A 284 -3.38 -3.06 -5.36
N TYR A 285 -4.01 -3.68 -6.37
CA TYR A 285 -3.66 -4.98 -6.94
C TYR A 285 -3.69 -5.02 -8.48
N SER A 286 -3.93 -3.90 -9.18
CA SER A 286 -4.13 -3.84 -10.64
C SER A 286 -2.96 -4.37 -11.46
N HIS A 287 -1.76 -4.39 -10.90
CA HIS A 287 -0.55 -4.93 -11.54
C HIS A 287 -0.42 -6.45 -11.41
N TRP A 288 -1.33 -7.13 -10.71
CA TRP A 288 -1.26 -8.57 -10.55
C TRP A 288 -1.61 -9.33 -11.82
N GLU A 289 -0.80 -10.36 -12.08
CA GLU A 289 -1.14 -11.32 -13.12
C GLU A 289 -2.45 -12.04 -12.77
N PRO A 290 -3.32 -12.34 -13.77
CA PRO A 290 -4.56 -13.06 -13.55
C PRO A 290 -4.38 -14.38 -12.77
N LYS A 291 -3.27 -15.08 -12.99
CA LYS A 291 -2.92 -16.29 -12.24
C LYS A 291 -2.82 -16.03 -10.73
N SER A 292 -2.20 -14.93 -10.33
CA SER A 292 -2.04 -14.58 -8.91
C SER A 292 -3.35 -14.18 -8.27
N VAL A 293 -4.19 -13.41 -8.99
CA VAL A 293 -5.57 -13.09 -8.55
C VAL A 293 -6.38 -14.38 -8.34
N ASN A 294 -6.36 -15.29 -9.33
CA ASN A 294 -7.10 -16.54 -9.28
C ASN A 294 -6.67 -17.45 -8.12
N MET A 295 -5.37 -17.51 -7.80
CA MET A 295 -4.87 -18.30 -6.67
C MET A 295 -5.47 -17.86 -5.33
N VAL A 296 -5.55 -16.54 -5.11
CA VAL A 296 -6.08 -15.99 -3.87
C VAL A 296 -7.60 -16.20 -3.81
N LYS A 297 -8.33 -15.93 -4.92
CA LYS A 297 -9.78 -16.18 -5.03
C LYS A 297 -10.18 -17.63 -4.80
N ALA A 298 -9.36 -18.57 -5.25
CA ALA A 298 -9.60 -20.00 -5.07
C ALA A 298 -9.45 -20.48 -3.62
N SER A 299 -8.71 -19.74 -2.78
CA SER A 299 -8.32 -20.19 -1.44
C SER A 299 -9.04 -19.45 -0.31
N ILE A 300 -9.37 -18.17 -0.53
CA ILE A 300 -9.95 -17.25 0.47
C ILE A 300 -11.37 -16.89 0.07
N ASP A 301 -12.28 -16.84 1.04
CA ASP A 301 -13.72 -16.66 0.80
C ASP A 301 -14.03 -15.28 0.23
N TYR A 302 -13.51 -14.23 0.87
CA TYR A 302 -13.65 -12.84 0.40
C TYR A 302 -12.30 -12.16 0.23
N ASN A 303 -12.15 -11.45 -0.88
CA ASN A 303 -10.91 -10.76 -1.24
C ASN A 303 -11.24 -9.29 -1.47
N LEU A 304 -10.91 -8.49 -0.47
CA LEU A 304 -11.39 -7.14 -0.30
C LEU A 304 -10.25 -6.14 -0.46
N VAL A 305 -10.52 -5.02 -1.09
CA VAL A 305 -9.56 -3.95 -1.33
C VAL A 305 -10.04 -2.69 -0.63
N VAL A 306 -9.15 -2.04 0.10
CA VAL A 306 -9.35 -0.67 0.53
C VAL A 306 -8.64 0.27 -0.42
N ASP A 307 -9.36 1.26 -0.92
CA ASP A 307 -8.85 2.21 -1.89
C ASP A 307 -7.68 3.03 -1.34
N ASP A 308 -6.71 3.28 -2.21
CA ASP A 308 -5.54 4.10 -1.90
C ASP A 308 -5.96 5.50 -1.40
N ALA A 309 -7.03 6.07 -1.95
CA ALA A 309 -7.55 7.38 -1.53
C ALA A 309 -7.97 7.41 -0.05
N LEU A 310 -8.60 6.35 0.46
CA LEU A 310 -8.98 6.27 1.87
C LEU A 310 -7.75 6.11 2.77
N ILE A 311 -6.77 5.31 2.35
CA ILE A 311 -5.50 5.14 3.07
C ILE A 311 -4.76 6.48 3.17
N ILE A 312 -4.64 7.21 2.07
CA ILE A 312 -3.99 8.53 2.02
C ILE A 312 -4.73 9.50 2.95
N LYS A 313 -6.05 9.62 2.82
CA LYS A 313 -6.86 10.49 3.66
C LYS A 313 -6.71 10.16 5.15
N ALA A 314 -6.62 8.88 5.50
CA ALA A 314 -6.38 8.45 6.87
C ALA A 314 -4.97 8.83 7.35
N MET A 315 -3.94 8.68 6.51
CA MET A 315 -2.58 9.12 6.85
C MET A 315 -2.50 10.64 7.02
N GLU A 316 -3.12 11.43 6.13
CA GLU A 316 -3.21 12.88 6.23
C GLU A 316 -3.95 13.31 7.50
N ALA A 317 -5.03 12.63 7.87
CA ALA A 317 -5.75 12.90 9.10
C ALA A 317 -4.91 12.64 10.36
N PHE A 318 -4.06 11.61 10.34
CA PHE A 318 -3.11 11.35 11.42
C PHE A 318 -1.98 12.39 11.43
N GLU A 319 -1.42 12.72 10.27
CA GLU A 319 -0.41 13.76 10.09
C GLU A 319 -0.89 15.11 10.63
N ASN A 320 -2.10 15.53 10.26
CA ASN A 320 -2.72 16.76 10.76
C ASN A 320 -2.94 16.76 12.28
N LYS A 321 -3.17 15.59 12.88
CA LYS A 321 -3.43 15.47 14.32
C LYS A 321 -2.16 15.35 15.17
N PHE A 322 -1.14 14.68 14.67
CA PHE A 322 0.05 14.30 15.42
C PHE A 322 1.35 14.95 14.91
N GLY A 323 1.29 15.71 13.81
CA GLY A 323 2.44 16.36 13.21
C GLY A 323 3.47 15.34 12.71
N GLU A 324 4.75 15.68 12.84
CA GLU A 324 5.88 14.89 12.31
C GLU A 324 5.97 13.46 12.87
N GLU A 325 5.43 13.23 14.07
CA GLU A 325 5.48 11.93 14.76
C GLU A 325 4.30 11.00 14.42
N PHE A 326 3.40 11.41 13.51
CA PHE A 326 2.15 10.68 13.26
C PHE A 326 2.33 9.21 12.89
N LEU A 327 3.42 8.86 12.19
CA LEU A 327 3.73 7.48 11.81
C LEU A 327 3.82 6.55 13.02
N GLY A 328 4.32 7.06 14.16
CA GLY A 328 4.39 6.31 15.41
C GLY A 328 3.00 6.05 16.02
N SER A 329 2.03 6.92 15.75
CA SER A 329 0.65 6.84 16.27
C SER A 329 -0.27 5.93 15.46
N ILE A 330 0.16 5.48 14.27
CA ILE A 330 -0.60 4.50 13.46
C ILE A 330 -0.44 3.12 14.10
N THR A 331 -1.29 2.80 15.08
CA THR A 331 -1.34 1.49 15.75
C THR A 331 -2.77 1.13 16.19
N LYS A 332 -3.07 -0.16 16.29
CA LYS A 332 -4.33 -0.68 16.87
C LYS A 332 -4.50 -0.25 18.34
N GLU A 333 -3.42 -0.19 19.11
CA GLU A 333 -3.43 0.23 20.52
C GLU A 333 -3.86 1.69 20.68
N THR A 334 -3.30 2.59 19.85
CA THR A 334 -3.68 4.01 19.83
C THR A 334 -5.15 4.19 19.48
N PHE A 335 -5.66 3.43 18.51
CA PHE A 335 -7.09 3.43 18.18
C PHE A 335 -7.95 2.95 19.36
N LEU A 336 -7.61 1.84 19.98
CA LEU A 336 -8.41 1.27 21.08
C LEU A 336 -8.44 2.14 22.34
N ARG A 337 -7.36 2.84 22.65
CA ARG A 337 -7.24 3.61 23.91
C ARG A 337 -7.71 5.05 23.84
N SER A 338 -7.99 5.58 22.65
CA SER A 338 -8.29 7.00 22.48
C SER A 338 -9.62 7.22 21.78
N ASP A 339 -10.63 7.67 22.54
CA ASP A 339 -11.95 8.03 22.01
C ASP A 339 -11.84 9.07 20.88
N SER A 340 -10.91 10.02 21.03
CA SER A 340 -10.63 11.02 20.00
C SER A 340 -10.09 10.42 18.71
N MET A 341 -9.39 9.28 18.79
CA MET A 341 -8.91 8.54 17.63
C MET A 341 -10.00 7.66 17.04
N GLN A 342 -10.81 7.01 17.87
CA GLN A 342 -11.98 6.28 17.40
C GLN A 342 -12.92 7.20 16.64
N ALA A 343 -13.25 8.37 17.19
CA ALA A 343 -14.07 9.37 16.51
C ALA A 343 -13.46 9.86 15.19
N LEU A 344 -12.13 10.04 15.14
CA LEU A 344 -11.44 10.41 13.90
C LEU A 344 -11.59 9.32 12.84
N VAL A 345 -11.26 8.07 13.17
CA VAL A 345 -11.28 6.96 12.21
C VAL A 345 -12.72 6.60 11.82
N PHE A 346 -13.68 6.60 12.74
CA PHE A 346 -15.09 6.38 12.42
C PHE A 346 -15.64 7.41 11.45
N ARG A 347 -15.27 8.70 11.58
CA ARG A 347 -15.65 9.72 10.58
C ARG A 347 -15.02 9.46 9.22
N LEU A 348 -13.80 8.93 9.16
CA LEU A 348 -13.12 8.63 7.89
C LEU A 348 -13.80 7.48 7.14
N ILE A 349 -14.24 6.44 7.86
CA ILE A 349 -14.80 5.22 7.24
C ILE A 349 -16.32 5.25 7.08
N GLY A 350 -17.01 6.25 7.65
CA GLY A 350 -18.46 6.42 7.52
C GLY A 350 -19.25 5.23 8.09
N ASP A 351 -20.08 4.60 7.26
CA ASP A 351 -20.91 3.44 7.62
C ASP A 351 -20.14 2.10 7.63
N GLY A 352 -18.85 2.12 7.26
CA GLY A 352 -17.98 0.96 7.20
C GLY A 352 -18.00 0.21 5.86
N ARG A 353 -18.71 0.69 4.83
CA ARG A 353 -18.66 0.15 3.47
C ARG A 353 -17.43 0.64 2.70
N ILE A 354 -16.26 0.23 3.15
CA ILE A 354 -14.97 0.68 2.63
C ILE A 354 -14.22 -0.41 1.85
N PHE A 355 -14.81 -1.60 1.73
CA PHE A 355 -14.14 -2.77 1.20
C PHE A 355 -14.67 -3.10 -0.20
N HIS A 356 -13.92 -2.76 -1.25
CA HIS A 356 -14.25 -3.14 -2.62
C HIS A 356 -13.93 -4.63 -2.85
N ASP A 357 -14.94 -5.43 -3.13
CA ASP A 357 -14.78 -6.86 -3.40
C ASP A 357 -14.30 -7.09 -4.83
N ILE A 358 -13.19 -7.79 -5.00
CA ILE A 358 -12.63 -8.08 -6.33
C ILE A 358 -13.46 -9.10 -7.11
N GLU A 359 -14.40 -9.80 -6.46
CA GLU A 359 -15.23 -10.80 -7.11
C GLU A 359 -16.44 -10.19 -7.84
N ASP A 360 -17.15 -9.25 -7.21
CA ASP A 360 -18.34 -8.62 -7.79
C ASP A 360 -18.21 -7.11 -8.05
N GLY A 361 -17.10 -6.49 -7.65
CA GLY A 361 -16.82 -5.08 -7.90
C GLY A 361 -17.68 -4.11 -7.07
N THR A 362 -18.25 -4.57 -5.96
CA THR A 362 -19.09 -3.77 -5.06
C THR A 362 -18.40 -3.45 -3.74
N TYR A 363 -18.76 -2.32 -3.13
CA TYR A 363 -18.28 -1.97 -1.79
C TYR A 363 -19.12 -2.67 -0.73
N LYS A 364 -18.42 -3.34 0.18
CA LYS A 364 -18.99 -4.18 1.23
C LYS A 364 -18.57 -3.70 2.60
N ARG A 365 -19.30 -4.17 3.60
CA ARG A 365 -18.98 -4.10 5.01
C ARG A 365 -18.83 -5.52 5.57
N ILE A 366 -17.92 -5.68 6.52
CA ILE A 366 -17.81 -6.91 7.32
C ILE A 366 -18.65 -6.74 8.59
N THR A 367 -19.59 -7.65 8.81
CA THR A 367 -20.50 -7.66 9.98
C THR A 367 -20.62 -9.06 10.55
N VAL A 368 -21.19 -9.18 11.75
CA VAL A 368 -21.52 -10.47 12.33
C VAL A 368 -22.99 -10.51 12.76
N THR A 369 -23.66 -11.60 12.41
CA THR A 369 -25.04 -11.85 12.85
C THR A 369 -25.13 -12.06 14.36
N HIS A 370 -26.35 -12.02 14.89
CA HIS A 370 -26.56 -12.32 16.31
C HIS A 370 -26.13 -13.75 16.67
N GLU A 371 -26.27 -14.70 15.75
CA GLU A 371 -25.85 -16.09 15.86
C GLU A 371 -24.32 -16.26 15.76
N GLY A 372 -23.58 -15.19 15.45
CA GLY A 372 -22.13 -15.20 15.36
C GLY A 372 -21.57 -15.57 14.00
N ARG A 373 -22.38 -15.60 12.94
CA ARG A 373 -21.90 -15.82 11.56
C ARG A 373 -21.34 -14.54 10.95
N LEU A 374 -20.15 -14.61 10.37
CA LEU A 374 -19.52 -13.52 9.62
C LEU A 374 -20.25 -13.31 8.29
N ILE A 375 -20.60 -12.05 7.99
CA ILE A 375 -21.22 -11.63 6.73
C ILE A 375 -20.36 -10.54 6.10
N VAL A 376 -20.13 -10.66 4.79
CA VAL A 376 -19.52 -9.62 3.96
C VAL A 376 -20.54 -9.19 2.93
N ALA A 377 -21.11 -7.98 3.08
CA ALA A 377 -22.25 -7.52 2.28
C ALA A 377 -22.24 -6.01 2.03
#